data_AF-A0A2E0R4F2-F1
#
_entry.id   AF-A0A2E0R4F2-F1
#
_cell.length_a   1.000
_cell.length_b   1.000
_cell.length_c   1.000
_cell.angle_alpha   90.00
_cell.angle_beta   90.00
_cell.angle_gamma   90.00
#
_symmetry.space_group_name_H-M   'P 1'
#
loop_
_entity.id
_entity.type
_entity.pdbx_description
1 polymer ?
#
loop_
_entity_poly.entity_id
_entity_poly.type
_entity_poly.pdbx_seq_one_letter_code
_entity_poly.pdbx_strand_id
1 'polypeptide(L)' 'MDNFRDGTYEIIGCAMHVHRSIGSGLREKPYENAMMIALRKAGIPATQRRAYPITY' A
#
# COMPACT_ATOMS: atom_id res chain seq x y z
N MET A 1 20.79 1.50 -19.38
CA MET A 1 20.04 2.26 -18.37
C MET A 1 19.10 1.29 -17.71
N ASP A 2 19.56 0.72 -16.60
CA ASP A 2 18.89 -0.37 -15.90
C ASP A 2 17.48 0.06 -15.46
N ASN A 3 16.54 -0.81 -15.77
CA ASN A 3 15.11 -0.57 -15.73
C ASN A 3 14.62 -0.69 -14.28
N PHE A 4 14.63 0.39 -13.50
CA PHE A 4 14.12 0.45 -12.11
C PHE A 4 12.59 0.22 -11.97
N ARG A 5 11.95 -0.47 -12.92
CA ARG A 5 10.49 -0.66 -13.00
C ARG A 5 10.00 -1.88 -12.22
N ASP A 6 10.56 -2.13 -11.04
CA ASP A 6 10.20 -3.25 -10.15
C ASP A 6 8.93 -2.95 -9.31
N GLY A 7 7.92 -2.31 -9.92
CA GLY A 7 6.67 -1.93 -9.25
C GLY A 7 6.77 -0.81 -8.20
N THR A 8 7.97 -0.34 -7.85
CA THR A 8 8.18 0.67 -6.79
C THR A 8 7.39 1.96 -7.03
N TYR A 9 7.49 2.53 -8.24
CA TYR A 9 6.78 3.76 -8.59
C TYR A 9 5.26 3.60 -8.57
N GLU A 10 4.76 2.41 -8.90
CA GLU A 10 3.32 2.12 -8.89
C GLU A 10 2.78 2.04 -7.46
N ILE A 11 3.52 1.39 -6.56
CA ILE A 11 3.20 1.34 -5.13
C ILE A 11 3.25 2.75 -4.53
N ILE A 12 4.29 3.54 -4.83
CA ILE A 12 4.39 4.93 -4.38
C ILE A 12 3.21 5.75 -4.92
N GLY A 13 2.85 5.59 -6.19
CA GLY A 13 1.68 6.24 -6.79
C GLY A 13 0.38 5.91 -6.05
N CYS A 14 0.18 4.65 -5.68
CA CYS A 14 -0.96 4.22 -4.86
C CYS A 14 -0.97 4.93 -3.50
N ALA A 15 0.16 4.95 -2.80
CA ALA A 15 0.28 5.61 -1.50
C ALA A 15 0.04 7.13 -1.58
N MET A 16 0.58 7.79 -2.61
CA MET A 16 0.34 9.21 -2.87
C MET A 16 -1.13 9.48 -3.18
N HIS A 17 -1.80 8.62 -3.96
CA HIS A 17 -3.23 8.72 -4.24
C HIS A 17 -4.06 8.62 -2.95
N VAL A 18 -3.77 7.64 -2.09
CA VAL A 18 -4.42 7.50 -0.78
C VAL A 18 -4.24 8.77 0.05
N HIS A 19 -2.99 9.24 0.23
CA HIS A 19 -2.71 10.43 1.04
C HIS A 19 -3.44 11.67 0.53
N ARG A 20 -3.47 11.91 -0.79
CA ARG A 20 -4.21 13.01 -1.41
C ARG A 20 -5.73 12.90 -1.25
N SER A 21 -6.25 11.68 -1.14
CA SER A 21 -7.70 11.44 -1.10
C SER A 21 -8.29 11.57 0.30
N ILE A 22 -7.59 11.07 1.33
CA ILE A 22 -8.12 11.04 2.71
C ILE A 22 -7.35 11.94 3.69
N GLY A 23 -6.27 12.58 3.23
CA GLY A 23 -5.48 13.52 4.04
C GLY A 23 -4.68 12.85 5.16
N SER A 24 -4.27 13.65 6.14
CA SER A 24 -3.60 13.21 7.37
C SER A 24 -4.55 13.25 8.59
N GLY A 25 -4.15 12.64 9.71
CA GLY A 25 -4.88 12.73 10.99
C GLY A 25 -5.79 11.54 11.34
N LEU A 26 -5.95 10.57 10.43
CA LEU A 26 -6.67 9.33 10.72
C LEU A 26 -5.81 8.30 11.47
N ARG A 27 -6.46 7.29 12.05
CA ARG A 27 -5.79 6.10 12.59
C ARG A 27 -5.27 5.21 11.45
N GLU A 28 -4.42 4.26 11.78
CA GLU A 28 -3.80 3.31 10.84
C GLU A 28 -4.82 2.55 9.96
N LYS A 29 -5.91 2.05 10.56
CA LYS A 29 -6.90 1.19 9.87
C LYS A 29 -7.47 1.82 8.57
N PRO A 30 -7.91 3.09 8.56
CA PRO A 30 -8.29 3.80 7.34
C PRO A 30 -7.23 3.78 6.24
N TYR A 31 -5.95 4.03 6.57
CA TYR A 31 -4.89 4.02 5.56
C TYR A 31 -4.63 2.62 5.01
N GLU A 32 -4.60 1.60 5.87
CA GLU A 32 -4.46 0.20 5.42
C GLU A 32 -5.58 -0.17 4.45
N ASN A 33 -6.83 0.12 4.81
CA ASN A 33 -7.99 -0.18 3.96
C ASN A 33 -7.92 0.56 2.62
N ALA A 34 -7.57 1.85 2.63
CA ALA A 34 -7.44 2.65 1.42
C ALA A 34 -6.30 2.14 0.53
N MET A 35 -5.17 1.76 1.12
CA MET A 35 -4.03 1.22 0.39
C MET A 35 -4.35 -0.13 -0.25
N MET A 36 -5.06 -1.02 0.46
CA MET A 36 -5.54 -2.29 -0.11
C MET A 36 -6.46 -2.08 -1.33
N ILE A 37 -7.31 -1.05 -1.31
CA ILE A 37 -8.16 -0.70 -2.45
C ILE A 37 -7.31 -0.17 -3.62
N ALA A 38 -6.35 0.71 -3.35
CA ALA A 38 -5.48 1.29 -4.38
C ALA A 38 -4.62 0.21 -5.07
N LEU A 39 -3.96 -0.64 -4.28
CA LEU A 39 -3.15 -1.75 -4.79
C LEU A 39 -3.99 -2.75 -5.60
N ARG A 40 -5.19 -3.10 -5.13
CA ARG A 40 -6.11 -3.97 -5.87
C ARG A 40 -6.51 -3.37 -7.23
N LYS A 41 -6.76 -2.06 -7.29
CA LYS A 41 -7.08 -1.37 -8.56
C LYS A 41 -5.89 -1.34 -9.52
N ALA A 42 -4.67 -1.31 -9.00
CA ALA A 42 -3.43 -1.41 -9.78
C ALA A 42 -3.07 -2.86 -10.16
N GLY A 43 -3.86 -3.86 -9.73
CA GLY A 43 -3.54 -5.28 -9.99
C GLY A 43 -2.36 -5.81 -9.16
N ILE A 44 -1.94 -5.08 -8.11
CA ILE A 44 -0.83 -5.48 -7.25
C ILE A 44 -1.36 -6.39 -6.12
N PRO A 45 -0.93 -7.66 -6.04
CA PRO A 45 -1.35 -8.57 -4.98
C PRO A 45 -0.73 -8.15 -3.64
N ALA A 46 -1.57 -7.94 -2.63
CA ALA A 46 -1.14 -7.58 -1.28
C ALA A 46 -2.07 -8.18 -0.23
N THR A 47 -1.59 -8.26 1.01
CA THR A 47 -2.39 -8.66 2.18
C THR A 47 -2.12 -7.68 3.33
N GLN A 48 -3.13 -7.41 4.15
CA GLN A 48 -3.01 -6.57 5.35
C GLN A 48 -3.01 -7.44 6.61
N ARG A 49 -2.20 -7.09 7.62
CA ARG A 49 -2.14 -7.75 8.93
C ARG A 49 -2.11 -9.27 8.87
N ARG A 50 -1.19 -9.82 8.09
CA ARG A 50 -0.89 -11.24 8.14
C ARG A 50 -0.32 -11.58 9.52
N ALA A 51 -0.87 -12.59 10.18
CA ALA A 51 -0.30 -13.13 11.40
C ALA A 51 1.00 -13.89 11.07
N TYR A 52 2.04 -13.69 11.87
CA TYR A 52 3.31 -14.39 11.73
C TYR A 52 3.63 -15.14 13.02
N PRO A 53 4.24 -16.34 12.94
CA PRO A 53 4.62 -17.09 14.12
C PRO A 53 5.72 -16.36 14.91
N ILE A 54 5.60 -16.38 16.24
CA ILE A 54 6.65 -15.88 17.13
C ILE A 54 7.51 -17.08 17.53
N THR A 55 8.76 -17.10 17.08
CA THR A 55 9.78 -18.07 17.48
C THR A 55 10.80 -17.36 18.37
N TYR A 56 11.03 -17.88 19.58
CA TYR A 56 12.04 -17.40 20.54
C TYR A 56 13.12 -18.45 20.74
#